data_AF-A0A9R1HVK2-F1
#
_entry.id   AF-A0A9R1HVK2-F1
#
_cell.length_a   1.000
_cell.length_b   1.000
_cell.length_c   1.000
_cell.angle_alpha   90.00
_cell.angle_beta   90.00
_cell.angle_gamma   90.00
#
_symmetry.space_group_name_H-M   'P 1'
#
loop_
_entity.id
_entity.type
_entity.pdbx_description
1 polymer ?
#
loop_
_entity_poly.entity_id
_entity_poly.type
_entity_poly.pdbx_seq_one_letter_code
_entity_poly.pdbx_strand_id
1 'polypeptide(L)'
;MAEEDQTVVVRCADLVRVELPASLAQRAGRVAAALEEGERVVELPRGVSGKGLATAAAYYEARAEAEACGVDGGEFDGEFVRGLTHDAAIDLIHAAHHLGDQALFNLFVGYRANYF
;
A
#
# COMPACT_ATOMS: atom_id res chain seq x y z
N MET A 1 -22.58 5.40 -9.78
CA MET A 1 -22.95 3.98 -9.64
C MET A 1 -21.97 3.44 -8.63
N ALA A 2 -22.44 2.88 -7.51
CA ALA A 2 -21.53 2.24 -6.56
C ALA A 2 -21.14 0.91 -7.20
N GLU A 3 -20.04 0.91 -7.94
CA GLU A 3 -19.36 -0.33 -8.32
C GLU A 3 -19.13 -1.09 -7.01
N GLU A 4 -19.66 -2.31 -6.92
CA GLU A 4 -19.38 -3.20 -5.81
C GLU A 4 -17.87 -3.43 -5.80
N ASP A 5 -17.17 -2.63 -5.00
CA ASP A 5 -15.72 -2.65 -4.95
C ASP A 5 -15.29 -4.04 -4.47
N GLN A 6 -14.75 -4.81 -5.40
CA GLN A 6 -14.46 -6.21 -5.15
C GLN A 6 -13.34 -6.30 -4.13
N THR A 7 -13.56 -6.98 -3.02
CA THR A 7 -12.51 -7.13 -2.00
C THR A 7 -11.43 -8.11 -2.47
N VAL A 8 -10.18 -7.69 -2.37
CA VAL A 8 -8.98 -8.49 -2.66
C VAL A 8 -8.28 -8.82 -1.35
N VAL A 9 -7.83 -10.07 -1.22
CA VAL A 9 -7.10 -10.54 -0.06
C VAL A 9 -5.61 -10.61 -0.40
N VAL A 10 -4.81 -9.75 0.20
CA VAL A 10 -3.35 -9.85 0.10
C VAL A 10 -2.84 -10.69 1.27
N ARG A 11 -2.19 -11.81 0.96
CA ARG A 11 -1.65 -12.74 1.96
C ARG A 11 -0.14 -12.61 2.02
N CYS A 12 0.35 -12.42 3.24
CA CYS A 12 1.76 -12.43 3.53
C CYS A 12 2.26 -13.83 3.92
N ALA A 13 3.57 -14.06 3.78
CA ALA A 13 4.21 -15.30 4.21
C ALA A 13 4.05 -15.58 5.72
N ASP A 14 3.89 -14.52 6.54
CA ASP A 14 3.57 -14.58 7.97
C ASP A 14 2.11 -14.99 8.28
N LEU A 15 1.36 -15.52 7.30
CA LEU A 15 -0.06 -15.87 7.38
C LEU A 15 -1.02 -14.69 7.64
N VAL A 16 -0.50 -13.47 7.73
CA VAL A 16 -1.30 -12.24 7.79
C VAL A 16 -2.07 -12.08 6.50
N ARG A 17 -3.36 -11.78 6.64
CA ARG A 17 -4.29 -11.54 5.53
C ARG A 17 -4.82 -10.14 5.70
N VAL A 18 -4.72 -9.34 4.66
CA VAL A 18 -5.28 -8.00 4.62
C VAL A 18 -6.29 -7.98 3.48
N GLU A 19 -7.51 -7.57 3.82
CA GLU A 19 -8.62 -7.41 2.89
C GLU A 19 -8.65 -5.94 2.48
N LEU A 20 -8.55 -5.68 1.18
CA LEU A 20 -8.53 -4.33 0.62
C LEU A 20 -9.54 -4.21 -0.52
N PRO A 21 -10.13 -3.03 -0.73
CA PRO A 21 -10.91 -2.74 -1.93
C PRO A 21 -10.03 -2.93 -3.18
N ALA A 22 -10.53 -3.57 -4.24
CA ALA A 22 -9.82 -3.77 -5.51
C ALA A 22 -9.36 -2.44 -6.09
N SER A 23 -10.16 -1.37 -5.98
CA SER A 23 -9.76 -0.05 -6.50
C SER A 23 -8.52 0.51 -5.80
N LEU A 24 -8.34 0.19 -4.51
CA LEU A 24 -7.14 0.56 -3.76
C LEU A 24 -5.98 -0.39 -4.06
N ALA A 25 -6.28 -1.69 -4.11
CA ALA A 25 -5.29 -2.72 -4.30
C ALA A 25 -4.70 -2.73 -5.72
N GLN A 26 -5.41 -2.22 -6.74
CA GLN A 26 -4.94 -2.10 -8.12
C GLN A 26 -3.72 -1.18 -8.26
N ARG A 27 -3.44 -0.32 -7.27
CA ARG A 27 -2.21 0.48 -7.21
C ARG A 27 -0.95 -0.38 -7.08
N ALA A 28 -1.07 -1.54 -6.43
CA ALA A 28 0.00 -2.51 -6.36
C ALA A 28 0.03 -3.31 -7.66
N GLY A 29 1.10 -3.15 -8.46
CA GLY A 29 1.21 -3.81 -9.76
C GLY A 29 1.06 -5.33 -9.71
N ARG A 30 1.48 -5.99 -8.63
CA ARG A 30 1.28 -7.43 -8.43
C ARG A 30 -0.18 -7.81 -8.19
N VAL A 31 -0.90 -6.97 -7.46
CA VAL A 31 -2.33 -7.18 -7.20
C VAL A 31 -3.14 -6.86 -8.45
N ALA A 32 -2.80 -5.81 -9.19
CA ALA A 32 -3.40 -5.51 -10.48
C ALA A 32 -3.26 -6.68 -11.46
N ALA A 33 -2.06 -7.27 -11.59
CA ALA A 33 -1.84 -8.43 -12.44
C ALA A 33 -2.71 -9.64 -12.03
N ALA A 34 -2.78 -9.94 -10.73
CA ALA A 34 -3.63 -11.02 -10.22
C ALA A 34 -5.12 -10.74 -10.47
N LEU A 35 -5.57 -9.49 -10.28
CA LEU A 35 -6.92 -9.06 -10.59
C LEU A 35 -7.27 -9.25 -12.07
N GLU A 36 -6.32 -8.96 -12.98
CA GLU A 36 -6.50 -9.19 -14.42
C GLU A 36 -6.61 -10.69 -14.76
N GLU A 37 -5.92 -11.55 -14.01
CA GLU A 37 -6.06 -13.02 -14.10
C GLU A 37 -7.34 -13.55 -13.41
N GLY A 38 -8.13 -12.68 -12.76
CA GLY A 38 -9.32 -13.04 -12.01
C GLY A 38 -9.04 -13.63 -10.62
N GLU A 39 -7.79 -13.55 -10.15
CA GLU A 39 -7.38 -13.94 -8.81
C GLU A 39 -7.70 -12.84 -7.79
N ARG A 40 -8.42 -13.22 -6.74
CA ARG A 40 -8.77 -12.33 -5.62
C ARG A 40 -7.87 -12.50 -4.41
N VAL A 41 -6.93 -13.44 -4.46
CA VAL A 41 -6.01 -13.74 -3.36
C VAL A 41 -4.59 -13.60 -3.88
N VAL A 42 -3.88 -12.57 -3.45
CA VAL A 42 -2.52 -12.28 -3.90
C VAL A 42 -1.55 -12.73 -2.85
N GLU A 43 -0.72 -13.72 -3.18
CA GLU A 43 0.34 -14.20 -2.29
C GLU A 43 1.62 -13.38 -2.48
N LEU A 44 2.09 -12.77 -1.39
CA LEU A 44 3.35 -12.06 -1.34
C LEU A 44 4.52 -13.01 -1.04
N PRO A 45 5.70 -12.74 -1.63
CA PRO A 45 6.89 -13.54 -1.38
C PRO A 45 7.34 -13.48 0.09
N ARG A 46 8.13 -14.48 0.52
CA ARG A 46 8.75 -14.49 1.85
C ARG A 46 9.72 -13.31 1.96
N GLY A 47 9.54 -12.49 2.99
CA GLY A 47 10.34 -11.27 3.20
C GLY A 47 9.51 -10.01 3.42
N VAL A 48 8.22 -10.03 3.07
CA VAL A 48 7.29 -8.97 3.51
C VAL A 48 6.79 -9.31 4.91
N SER A 49 6.98 -8.37 5.84
CA SER A 49 6.43 -8.48 7.19
C SER A 49 4.94 -8.18 7.16
N GLY A 50 4.15 -8.94 7.94
CA GLY A 50 2.73 -8.64 8.13
C GLY A 50 2.47 -7.22 8.65
N LYS A 51 3.44 -6.63 9.38
CA LYS A 51 3.37 -5.23 9.82
C LYS A 51 3.43 -4.26 8.65
N GLY A 52 4.41 -4.42 7.75
CA GLY A 52 4.55 -3.57 6.57
C GLY A 52 3.33 -3.65 5.66
N LEU A 53 2.73 -4.85 5.52
CA LEU A 53 1.49 -5.03 4.78
C LEU A 53 0.30 -4.32 5.44
N ALA A 54 0.15 -4.42 6.76
CA ALA A 54 -0.90 -3.72 7.50
C ALA A 54 -0.73 -2.19 7.42
N THR A 55 0.51 -1.69 7.46
CA THR A 55 0.80 -0.27 7.28
C THR A 55 0.48 0.21 5.85
N ALA A 56 0.80 -0.59 4.83
CA ALA A 56 0.45 -0.28 3.44
C ALA A 56 -1.07 -0.22 3.25
N ALA A 57 -1.79 -1.17 3.85
CA ALA A 57 -3.25 -1.20 3.84
C ALA A 57 -3.86 0.05 4.48
N ALA A 58 -3.42 0.38 5.69
CA ALA A 58 -3.86 1.58 6.40
C ALA A 58 -3.54 2.87 5.62
N TYR A 59 -2.39 2.92 4.93
CA TYR A 59 -2.05 4.02 4.05
C TYR A 59 -3.04 4.14 2.89
N TYR A 60 -3.41 3.03 2.23
CA TYR A 60 -4.35 3.08 1.11
C TYR A 60 -5.74 3.56 1.53
N GLU A 61 -6.24 3.08 2.67
CA GLU A 61 -7.55 3.50 3.20
C GLU A 61 -7.53 4.98 3.58
N ALA A 62 -6.50 5.40 4.34
CA ALA A 62 -6.37 6.80 4.76
C ALA A 62 -6.11 7.73 3.57
N ARG A 63 -5.42 7.26 2.52
CA ARG A 63 -5.25 8.00 1.26
C ARG A 63 -6.58 8.19 0.54
N ALA A 64 -7.38 7.14 0.45
CA ALA A 64 -8.69 7.21 -0.18
C ALA A 64 -9.62 8.16 0.57
N GLU A 65 -9.60 8.13 1.90
CA GLU A 65 -10.35 9.04 2.75
C GLU A 65 -9.88 10.49 2.60
N ALA A 66 -8.56 10.72 2.60
CA ALA A 66 -7.96 12.03 2.38
C ALA A 66 -8.37 12.62 1.02
N GLU A 67 -8.35 11.80 -0.04
CA GLU A 67 -8.80 12.21 -1.38
C GLU A 67 -10.30 12.52 -1.41
N ALA A 68 -11.13 11.72 -0.74
CA ALA A 68 -12.56 11.97 -0.59
C ALA A 68 -12.87 13.27 0.19
N CYS A 69 -12.01 13.63 1.14
CA CYS A 69 -12.07 14.89 1.88
C CYS A 69 -11.44 16.08 1.14
N GLY A 70 -10.85 15.87 -0.05
CA GLY A 70 -10.21 16.92 -0.84
C GLY A 70 -8.87 17.40 -0.28
N VAL A 71 -8.20 16.58 0.52
CA VAL A 71 -6.85 16.84 1.05
C VAL A 71 -5.82 16.69 -0.08
N ASP A 72 -4.82 17.57 -0.13
CA ASP A 72 -3.74 17.43 -1.09
C ASP A 72 -2.97 16.14 -0.83
N GLY A 73 -2.80 15.36 -1.90
CA GLY A 73 -2.16 14.08 -1.77
C GLY A 73 -0.70 14.18 -1.28
N GLY A 74 0.07 15.14 -1.80
CA GLY A 74 1.46 15.29 -1.40
C GLY A 74 1.62 15.67 0.08
N GLU A 75 0.69 16.48 0.61
CA GLU A 75 0.68 16.87 2.02
C GLU A 75 0.39 15.67 2.94
N PHE A 76 -0.67 14.90 2.63
CA PHE A 76 -1.00 13.68 3.36
C PHE A 76 0.15 12.67 3.34
N ASP A 77 0.77 12.47 2.17
CA ASP A 77 1.89 11.53 2.01
C ASP A 77 3.08 11.92 2.90
N GLY A 78 3.39 13.22 2.93
CA GLY A 78 4.45 13.76 3.76
C GLY A 78 4.19 13.60 5.26
N GLU A 79 2.96 13.85 5.71
CA GLU A 79 2.56 13.67 7.11
C GLU A 79 2.53 12.19 7.52
N PHE A 80 2.01 11.33 6.65
CA PHE A 80 1.96 9.89 6.90
C PHE A 80 3.38 9.33 7.09
N VAL A 81 4.29 9.61 6.16
CA VAL A 81 5.69 9.16 6.25
C VAL A 81 6.39 9.75 7.49
N ARG A 82 6.10 11.00 7.86
CA ARG A 82 6.62 11.62 9.08
C ARG A 82 6.11 10.98 10.37
N GLY A 83 4.88 10.47 10.37
CA GLY A 83 4.28 9.79 11.52
C GLY A 83 4.80 8.36 11.73
N LEU A 84 5.47 7.77 10.74
CA LEU A 84 6.01 6.42 10.84
C LEU A 84 7.30 6.36 11.66
N THR A 85 7.40 5.35 12.51
CA THR A 85 8.68 4.95 13.11
C THR A 85 9.63 4.43 12.04
N HIS A 86 10.95 4.54 12.29
CA HIS A 86 11.97 4.09 11.34
C HIS A 86 11.80 2.62 10.91
N ASP A 87 11.54 1.71 11.85
CA ASP A 87 11.27 0.30 11.54
C ASP A 87 10.03 0.13 10.65
N ALA A 88 8.92 0.79 10.98
CA ALA A 88 7.69 0.73 10.18
C ALA A 88 7.90 1.28 8.76
N ALA A 89 8.71 2.32 8.60
CA ALA A 89 9.08 2.85 7.30
C ALA A 89 9.90 1.84 6.49
N ILE A 90 10.87 1.16 7.10
CA ILE A 90 11.66 0.10 6.43
C ILE A 90 10.76 -1.07 6.01
N ASP A 91 9.91 -1.55 6.93
CA ASP A 91 8.94 -2.62 6.64
C ASP A 91 7.99 -2.25 5.49
N LEU A 92 7.52 -1.00 5.47
CA LEU A 92 6.65 -0.48 4.42
C LEU A 92 7.36 -0.34 3.07
N ILE A 93 8.61 0.12 3.04
CA ILE A 93 9.42 0.20 1.81
C ILE A 93 9.61 -1.20 1.21
N HIS A 94 9.93 -2.20 2.05
CA HIS A 94 10.05 -3.58 1.59
C HIS A 94 8.71 -4.12 1.06
N ALA A 95 7.60 -3.86 1.77
CA ALA A 95 6.28 -4.25 1.31
C ALA A 95 5.94 -3.61 -0.04
N ALA A 96 6.13 -2.29 -0.19
CA ALA A 96 5.86 -1.54 -1.41
C ALA A 96 6.65 -2.05 -2.61
N HIS A 97 7.95 -2.34 -2.41
CA HIS A 97 8.81 -2.92 -3.45
C HIS A 97 8.29 -4.29 -3.92
N HIS A 98 7.87 -5.16 -3.01
CA HIS A 98 7.35 -6.49 -3.36
C HIS A 98 5.92 -6.48 -3.91
N LEU A 99 5.11 -5.49 -3.53
CA LEU A 99 3.78 -5.22 -4.09
C LEU A 99 3.85 -4.64 -5.51
N GLY A 100 5.00 -4.05 -5.87
CA GLY A 100 5.16 -3.33 -7.14
C GLY A 100 4.46 -1.98 -7.15
N ASP A 101 4.24 -1.38 -5.98
CA ASP A 101 3.65 -0.03 -5.85
C ASP A 101 4.75 1.02 -5.92
N GLN A 102 5.02 1.52 -7.12
CA GLN A 102 6.03 2.55 -7.35
C GLN A 102 5.66 3.89 -6.69
N ALA A 103 4.38 4.22 -6.58
CA ALA A 103 3.95 5.48 -5.98
C ALA A 103 4.27 5.50 -4.49
N LEU A 104 3.90 4.43 -3.78
CA LEU A 104 4.20 4.24 -2.36
C LEU A 104 5.72 4.15 -2.11
N PHE A 105 6.46 3.43 -2.96
CA PHE A 105 7.92 3.37 -2.86
C PHE A 105 8.57 4.75 -3.09
N ASN A 106 8.09 5.52 -4.06
CA ASN A 106 8.61 6.84 -4.38
C ASN A 106 8.39 7.88 -3.27
N LEU A 107 7.42 7.68 -2.37
CA LEU A 107 7.26 8.54 -1.19
C LEU A 107 8.56 8.58 -0.37
N PHE A 108 9.20 7.42 -0.19
CA PHE A 108 10.44 7.29 0.59
C PHE A 108 11.69 7.70 -0.18
N VAL A 109 11.69 7.52 -1.50
CA VAL A 109 12.80 7.98 -2.37
C VAL A 109 12.82 9.50 -2.47
N GLY A 110 11.65 10.13 -2.66
CA GLY A 110 11.49 11.58 -2.70
C GLY A 110 11.77 12.25 -1.35
N TYR A 111 11.40 11.60 -0.25
CA TYR A 111 11.73 12.09 1.10
C TYR A 111 13.24 12.19 1.34
N ARG A 112 14.04 11.27 0.76
CA ARG A 112 15.50 11.30 0.85
C ARG A 112 16.15 12.43 0.06
N ALA A 113 15.47 12.98 -0.95
CA ALA A 113 15.99 14.05 -1.80
C ALA A 113 15.70 15.47 -1.26
N ASN A 114 14.75 15.62 -0.32
CA ASN A 114 14.34 16.92 0.22
C ASN A 114 15.03 17.29 1.56
N TYR A 115 15.97 16.46 2.02
CA TYR A 115 16.73 16.67 3.26
C TYR A 115 18.26 16.68 3.04
N PHE A 116 18.72 17.11 1.87
CA PHE A 116 20.13 17.44 1.60
C PHE A 116 20.29 18.87 1.10
#